data_AF-A0A3D5PUT0-F1
#
_entry.id   AF-A0A3D5PUT0-F1
#
_cell.length_a   1.000
_cell.length_b   1.000
_cell.length_c   1.000
_cell.angle_alpha   90.00
_cell.angle_beta   90.00
_cell.angle_gamma   90.00
#
_symmetry.space_group_name_H-M   'P 1'
#
loop_
_entity.id
_entity.type
_entity.pdbx_description
1 polymer ?
#
loop_
_entity_poly.entity_id
_entity_poly.type
_entity_poly.pdbx_seq_one_letter_code
_entity_poly.pdbx_strand_id
1 'polypeptide(L)' 'MKIGVIAANGKVGRLIVKEALERGMDVTAIVRSANRTEAKKVIQKDIM' A
#
# COMPACT_ATOMS: atom_id res chain seq x y z
N MET A 1 -9.52 4.53 -10.65
CA MET A 1 -10.06 3.41 -9.84
C MET A 1 -9.40 3.43 -8.46
N LYS A 2 -10.09 3.02 -7.38
CA LYS A 2 -9.53 3.00 -6.01
C LYS A 2 -9.13 1.58 -5.61
N ILE A 3 -7.95 1.41 -5.03
CA ILE A 3 -7.40 0.10 -4.62
C ILE A 3 -6.85 0.16 -3.20
N GLY A 4 -7.17 -0.85 -2.39
CA GLY A 4 -6.51 -1.12 -1.12
C GLY A 4 -5.53 -2.28 -1.24
N VAL A 5 -4.29 -2.11 -0.74
CA VAL A 5 -3.28 -3.18 -0.71
C VAL A 5 -2.99 -3.56 0.73
N ILE A 6 -3.30 -4.80 1.12
CA ILE A 6 -3.05 -5.34 2.46
C ILE A 6 -1.64 -5.93 2.54
N ALA A 7 -0.99 -5.77 3.70
CA ALA A 7 0.41 -6.15 3.89
C ALA A 7 1.34 -5.47 2.88
N ALA A 8 1.06 -4.19 2.56
CA ALA A 8 1.72 -3.45 1.50
C ALA A 8 3.25 -3.32 1.68
N ASN A 9 3.74 -3.43 2.92
CA ASN A 9 5.17 -3.44 3.21
C ASN A 9 5.91 -4.71 2.76
N GLY A 10 5.20 -5.78 2.41
CA GLY A 10 5.80 -7.02 1.93
C GLY A 10 6.49 -6.86 0.57
N LYS A 11 7.36 -7.83 0.22
CA LYS A 11 8.12 -7.82 -1.06
C LYS A 11 7.20 -7.64 -2.27
N VAL A 12 6.11 -8.41 -2.33
CA VAL A 12 5.13 -8.34 -3.42
C VAL A 12 4.22 -7.12 -3.28
N GLY A 13 3.76 -6.82 -2.05
CA GLY A 13 2.87 -5.68 -1.79
C GLY A 13 3.45 -4.35 -2.26
N ARG A 14 4.75 -4.15 -2.07
CA ARG A 14 5.43 -2.93 -2.51
C ARG A 14 5.49 -2.79 -4.04
N LEU A 15 5.72 -3.90 -4.75
CA LEU A 15 5.71 -3.91 -6.22
C LEU A 15 4.31 -3.61 -6.77
N ILE A 16 3.27 -4.20 -6.17
CA ILE A 16 1.87 -3.94 -6.55
C ILE A 16 1.52 -2.47 -6.34
N VAL A 17 1.88 -1.89 -5.19
CA VAL A 17 1.62 -0.47 -4.90
C VAL A 17 2.31 0.41 -5.94
N LYS A 18 3.58 0.14 -6.26
CA LYS A 18 4.33 0.92 -7.25
C LYS A 18 3.66 0.89 -8.63
N GLU A 19 3.41 -0.31 -9.17
CA GLU A 19 2.76 -0.48 -10.47
C GLU A 19 1.38 0.19 -10.50
N ALA A 20 0.61 0.06 -9.41
CA ALA A 20 -0.72 0.64 -9.33
C ALA A 20 -0.70 2.17 -9.35
N LEU A 21 0.27 2.79 -8.69
CA LEU A 21 0.48 4.24 -8.72
C LEU A 21 0.96 4.70 -10.11
N GLU A 22 1.88 3.97 -10.74
CA GLU A 22 2.36 4.27 -12.10
C GLU A 22 1.24 4.23 -13.15
N ARG A 23 0.22 3.39 -12.93
CA ARG A 23 -1.01 3.34 -13.73
C ARG A 23 -2.05 4.40 -13.39
N GLY A 24 -1.74 5.34 -12.49
CA GLY A 24 -2.65 6.42 -12.08
C GLY A 24 -3.82 5.97 -11.20
N MET A 25 -3.68 4.84 -10.49
CA MET A 25 -4.71 4.39 -9.56
C MET A 25 -4.58 5.07 -8.19
N ASP A 26 -5.71 5.24 -7.51
CA ASP A 26 -5.75 5.81 -6.16
C ASP A 26 -5.54 4.69 -5.14
N VAL A 27 -4.30 4.54 -4.68
CA VAL A 27 -3.85 3.42 -3.84
C VAL A 27 -3.83 3.80 -2.36
N THR A 28 -4.46 2.96 -1.54
CA THR A 28 -4.36 3.00 -0.08
C THR A 28 -3.58 1.78 0.43
N ALA A 29 -2.43 2.02 1.06
CA ALA A 29 -1.60 0.97 1.64
C ALA A 29 -2.06 0.65 3.07
N ILE A 30 -2.33 -0.62 3.37
CA ILE A 30 -2.72 -1.10 4.69
C ILE A 30 -1.52 -1.87 5.28
N VAL A 31 -0.98 -1.34 6.38
CA VAL A 31 0.29 -1.80 6.98
C VAL A 31 0.16 -1.89 8.50
N ARG A 32 0.94 -2.76 9.14
CA ARG A 32 0.99 -2.87 10.61
C ARG A 32 1.98 -1.89 11.24
N SER A 33 3.07 -1.62 10.52
CA SER A 33 4.15 -0.72 10.94
C SER A 33 4.24 0.49 10.01
N ALA A 34 5.23 1.36 10.23
CA ALA A 34 5.47 2.52 9.37
C ALA A 34 5.45 2.12 7.87
N ASN A 35 4.81 2.96 7.05
CA ASN A 35 4.71 2.71 5.62
C ASN A 35 6.11 2.68 4.98
N ARG A 36 6.38 1.64 4.19
CA ARG A 36 7.60 1.46 3.40
C ARG A 36 7.30 1.42 1.89
N THR A 37 6.14 1.94 1.48
CA THR A 37 5.69 1.98 0.09
C THR A 37 5.59 3.41 -0.41
N GLU A 38 5.36 3.58 -1.72
CA GLU A 38 5.20 4.89 -2.37
C GLU A 38 3.75 5.44 -2.26
N ALA A 39 2.83 4.69 -1.63
CA ALA A 39 1.45 5.12 -1.45
C ALA A 39 1.36 6.34 -0.52
N LYS A 40 0.65 7.38 -0.97
CA LYS A 40 0.36 8.58 -0.18
C LYS A 40 -0.75 8.35 0.86
N LYS A 41 -1.71 7.49 0.56
CA LYS A 41 -2.78 7.10 1.48
C LYS A 41 -2.37 5.84 2.21
N VAL A 42 -2.37 5.89 3.53
CA VAL A 42 -1.91 4.80 4.38
C VAL A 42 -2.89 4.60 5.53
N ILE A 43 -3.26 3.36 5.77
CA ILE A 43 -3.91 2.92 7.00
C ILE A 43 -2.88 2.10 7.76
N GLN A 44 -2.28 2.71 8.79
CA GLN A 44 -1.41 2.01 9.72
C GLN A 44 -2.24 1.50 10.88
N LYS A 45 -2.41 0.17 10.95
CA LYS A 45 -3.13 -0.49 12.04
C LYS A 45 -2.53 -1.85 12.29
N ASP A 46 -2.11 -2.07 13.53
CA ASP A 46 -1.83 -3.41 14.01
C ASP A 46 -3.15 -4.05 14.50
N ILE A 47 -3.40 -5.29 14.08
CA ILE A 47 -4.65 -6.03 14.31
C ILE A 47 -4.37 -7.30 15.12
N MET A 48 -3.28 -7.29 15.89
CA MET A 48 -2.90 -8.36 16.81
C MET A 48 -3.45 -8.09 18.21
#